data_AF-A0A059WHC8-F1
#
_entry.id   AF-A0A059WHC8-F1
#
_cell.length_a   1.000
_cell.length_b   1.000
_cell.length_c   1.000
_cell.angle_alpha   90.00
_cell.angle_beta   90.00
_cell.angle_gamma   90.00
#
_symmetry.space_group_name_H-M   'P 1'
#
loop_
_entity.id
_entity.type
_entity.pdbx_description
1 polymer ?
#
loop_
_entity_poly.entity_id
_entity_poly.type
_entity_poly.pdbx_seq_one_letter_code
_entity_poly.pdbx_strand_id
1 'polypeptide(L)'
;PVITERDLSGVFFKGALAEHIAFLHGARTQEQLEEFGCKWWSRWVTKERTAIFNLPEGDLGDGSYGAAWAAFPTAEGKPFNQIEHLMKQIKERPYLRTHILSPWIPQYTLQHEGLTRRVLQHEGLTRRVVVAPCHGYVHVLCFPETKELVIHHFQRSGDLPVGVPFNFMQYAAFGMMVSQLIGYTLKEVVYTFSDVHIYESQYEKVNQIIGREPRKLPTVQLSESAKDIADIMDFRPEHFELTD
;
A
#
# COMPACT_ATOMS: atom_id res chain seq x y z
N PRO A 1 9.78 -10.01 -3.07
CA PRO A 1 9.81 -10.46 -4.48
C PRO A 1 10.05 -9.27 -5.43
N VAL A 2 11.32 -9.06 -5.80
CA VAL A 2 11.71 -8.04 -6.79
C VAL A 2 11.95 -8.75 -8.11
N ILE A 3 11.14 -8.46 -9.13
CA ILE A 3 11.27 -9.09 -10.46
C ILE A 3 12.62 -8.74 -11.10
N THR A 4 13.11 -9.58 -12.00
CA THR A 4 14.49 -9.48 -12.54
C THR A 4 14.55 -9.10 -14.01
N GLU A 5 13.41 -9.14 -14.68
CA GLU A 5 13.23 -8.84 -16.09
C GLU A 5 13.32 -7.33 -16.34
N ARG A 6 13.40 -6.49 -15.29
CA ARG A 6 13.78 -5.08 -15.38
C ARG A 6 14.40 -4.63 -14.07
N ASP A 7 15.24 -3.61 -14.13
CA ASP A 7 15.85 -3.05 -12.93
C ASP A 7 14.80 -2.28 -12.10
N LEU A 8 14.50 -2.83 -10.92
CA LEU A 8 13.68 -2.19 -9.89
C LEU A 8 14.50 -1.82 -8.65
N SER A 9 15.83 -1.92 -8.71
CA SER A 9 16.72 -1.55 -7.61
C SER A 9 16.77 -0.03 -7.39
N GLY A 10 17.49 0.41 -6.35
CA GLY A 10 17.71 1.81 -6.05
C GLY A 10 16.41 2.58 -5.81
N VAL A 11 16.15 3.59 -6.63
CA VAL A 11 15.03 4.54 -6.46
C VAL A 11 13.66 3.86 -6.53
N PHE A 12 13.49 2.84 -7.38
CA PHE A 12 12.19 2.15 -7.50
C PHE A 12 11.89 1.29 -6.28
N PHE A 13 12.87 0.50 -5.82
CA PHE A 13 12.77 -0.28 -4.60
C PHE A 13 12.50 0.62 -3.39
N LYS A 14 13.37 1.62 -3.16
CA LYS A 14 13.24 2.54 -2.02
C LYS A 14 11.94 3.34 -2.08
N GLY A 15 11.55 3.81 -3.26
CA GLY A 15 10.27 4.49 -3.45
C GLY A 15 9.06 3.60 -3.16
N ALA A 16 9.12 2.30 -3.49
CA ALA A 16 8.02 1.37 -3.25
C ALA A 16 7.76 1.25 -1.75
N LEU A 17 8.85 1.10 -1.00
CA LEU A 17 8.83 1.01 0.46
C LEU A 17 8.42 2.34 1.09
N ALA A 18 8.93 3.46 0.57
CA ALA A 18 8.57 4.81 1.00
C ALA A 18 7.06 5.05 0.91
N GLU A 19 6.44 4.70 -0.22
CA GLU A 19 5.00 4.82 -0.41
C GLU A 19 4.22 4.03 0.65
N HIS A 20 4.60 2.76 0.86
CA HIS A 20 3.88 1.90 1.78
C HIS A 20 4.04 2.33 3.23
N ILE A 21 5.27 2.67 3.65
CA ILE A 21 5.56 3.17 4.99
C ILE A 21 4.79 4.47 5.24
N ALA A 22 4.79 5.41 4.28
CA ALA A 22 4.01 6.63 4.39
C ALA A 22 2.51 6.35 4.56
N PHE A 23 1.96 5.34 3.87
CA PHE A 23 0.57 4.92 4.11
C PHE A 23 0.34 4.34 5.50
N LEU A 24 1.29 3.59 6.08
CA LEU A 24 1.18 3.14 7.47
C LEU A 24 1.10 4.34 8.44
N HIS A 25 1.82 5.42 8.14
CA HIS A 25 1.75 6.70 8.86
C HIS A 25 0.50 7.54 8.57
N GLY A 26 -0.39 7.08 7.71
CA GLY A 26 -1.61 7.82 7.37
C GLY A 26 -1.41 8.93 6.35
N ALA A 27 -0.30 8.95 5.61
CA ALA A 27 -0.04 9.98 4.59
C ALA A 27 -1.20 10.07 3.59
N ARG A 28 -1.69 11.31 3.39
CA ARG A 28 -2.82 11.66 2.52
C ARG A 28 -2.42 12.65 1.44
N THR A 29 -1.30 13.35 1.57
CA THR A 29 -0.85 14.37 0.62
C THR A 29 0.46 13.96 -0.04
N GLN A 30 0.73 14.52 -1.23
CA GLN A 30 2.02 14.38 -1.91
C GLN A 30 3.17 14.84 -1.00
N GLU A 31 3.01 15.96 -0.29
CA GLU A 31 4.01 16.47 0.65
C GLU A 31 4.36 15.43 1.72
N GLN A 32 3.35 14.84 2.36
CA GLN A 32 3.55 13.79 3.36
C GLN A 32 4.21 12.52 2.77
N LEU A 33 3.86 12.15 1.53
CA LEU A 33 4.51 11.03 0.84
C LEU A 33 5.99 11.32 0.54
N GLU A 34 6.33 12.57 0.26
CA GLU A 34 7.70 13.01 -0.02
C GLU A 34 8.61 12.97 1.21
N GLU A 35 8.05 13.17 2.42
CA GLU A 35 8.79 13.03 3.69
C GLU A 35 9.42 11.62 3.83
N PHE A 36 8.82 10.60 3.21
CA PHE A 36 9.35 9.23 3.18
C PHE A 36 10.13 8.90 1.91
N GLY A 37 10.16 9.80 0.92
CA GLY A 37 10.86 9.61 -0.36
C GLY A 37 9.98 9.19 -1.54
N CYS A 38 8.65 9.28 -1.44
CA CYS A 38 7.72 8.91 -2.52
C CYS A 38 7.25 10.14 -3.33
N LYS A 39 7.64 10.22 -4.61
CA LYS A 39 7.42 11.42 -5.47
C LYS A 39 6.42 11.24 -6.61
N TRP A 40 6.00 10.01 -6.89
CA TRP A 40 5.29 9.68 -8.13
C TRP A 40 3.77 9.90 -8.07
N TRP A 41 3.22 10.26 -6.91
CA TRP A 41 1.81 10.62 -6.78
C TRP A 41 1.48 12.01 -7.32
N SER A 42 2.48 12.88 -7.47
CA SER A 42 2.37 14.24 -8.00
C SER A 42 1.54 14.35 -9.29
N ARG A 43 1.71 13.41 -10.23
CA ARG A 43 0.93 13.38 -11.50
C ARG A 43 -0.56 13.13 -11.31
N TRP A 44 -0.95 12.51 -10.21
CA TRP A 44 -2.34 12.19 -9.88
C TRP A 44 -3.00 13.32 -9.10
N VAL A 45 -2.25 14.10 -8.33
CA VAL A 45 -2.79 15.13 -7.43
C VAL A 45 -2.54 16.55 -7.92
N THR A 46 -2.47 16.76 -9.24
CA THR A 46 -2.44 18.12 -9.81
C THR A 46 -3.72 18.88 -9.45
N LYS A 47 -3.67 20.21 -9.53
CA LYS A 47 -4.84 21.07 -9.32
C LYS A 47 -6.05 20.63 -10.16
N GLU A 48 -5.84 20.27 -11.41
CA GLU A 48 -6.92 19.85 -12.32
C GLU A 48 -7.50 18.50 -11.89
N ARG A 49 -6.67 17.56 -11.43
CA ARG A 49 -7.11 16.22 -11.02
C ARG A 49 -7.85 16.24 -9.68
N THR A 50 -7.36 17.02 -8.73
CA THR A 50 -7.93 17.16 -7.38
C THR A 50 -9.25 17.93 -7.41
N ALA A 51 -9.36 18.95 -8.27
CA ALA A 51 -10.59 19.71 -8.47
C ALA A 51 -11.79 18.85 -8.90
N ILE A 52 -11.57 17.76 -9.65
CA ILE A 52 -12.63 16.80 -10.03
C ILE A 52 -13.37 16.24 -8.81
N PHE A 53 -12.68 16.12 -7.67
CA PHE A 53 -13.20 15.52 -6.45
C PHE A 53 -13.34 16.54 -5.30
N ASN A 54 -13.24 17.85 -5.62
CA ASN A 54 -13.24 18.93 -4.63
C ASN A 54 -12.20 18.72 -3.51
N LEU A 55 -10.99 18.27 -3.91
CA LEU A 55 -9.85 18.09 -3.02
C LEU A 55 -8.85 19.25 -3.22
N PRO A 56 -8.10 19.63 -2.17
CA PRO A 56 -6.95 20.53 -2.32
C PRO A 56 -5.90 19.96 -3.28
N GLU A 57 -5.15 20.83 -3.95
CA GLU A 57 -3.99 20.42 -4.74
C GLU A 57 -2.99 19.65 -3.86
N GLY A 58 -2.46 18.56 -4.39
CA GLY A 58 -1.57 17.67 -3.62
C GLY A 58 -2.29 16.65 -2.73
N ASP A 59 -3.61 16.73 -2.53
CA ASP A 59 -4.35 15.85 -1.63
C ASP A 59 -4.92 14.62 -2.36
N LEU A 60 -4.59 13.41 -1.88
CA LEU A 60 -5.13 12.16 -2.41
C LEU A 60 -6.58 11.93 -1.97
N GLY A 61 -7.02 12.54 -0.86
CA GLY A 61 -8.36 12.46 -0.28
C GLY A 61 -8.51 11.45 0.87
N ASP A 62 -9.57 11.59 1.66
CA ASP A 62 -9.84 10.76 2.85
C ASP A 62 -10.13 9.29 2.54
N GLY A 63 -10.52 8.97 1.31
CA GLY A 63 -10.66 7.58 0.85
C GLY A 63 -9.36 6.95 0.36
N SER A 64 -8.21 7.62 0.49
CA SER A 64 -6.90 7.12 0.08
C SER A 64 -6.34 6.09 1.06
N TYR A 65 -5.32 5.34 0.64
CA TYR A 65 -4.73 4.22 1.38
C TYR A 65 -4.37 4.57 2.83
N GLY A 66 -3.49 5.56 3.03
CA GLY A 66 -3.02 5.92 4.35
C GLY A 66 -4.13 6.45 5.24
N ALA A 67 -4.94 7.38 4.73
CA ALA A 67 -6.08 7.93 5.46
C ALA A 67 -7.07 6.82 5.87
N ALA A 68 -7.37 5.87 4.99
CA ALA A 68 -8.26 4.77 5.30
C ALA A 68 -7.69 3.84 6.38
N TRP A 69 -6.39 3.57 6.38
CA TRP A 69 -5.77 2.73 7.40
C TRP A 69 -5.59 3.43 8.75
N ALA A 70 -5.11 4.66 8.78
CA ALA A 70 -4.78 5.37 10.02
C ALA A 70 -5.95 6.17 10.62
N ALA A 71 -6.94 6.53 9.80
CA ALA A 71 -8.05 7.38 10.18
C ALA A 71 -9.39 6.89 9.59
N PHE A 72 -9.69 5.59 9.76
CA PHE A 72 -10.93 5.01 9.26
C PHE A 72 -12.15 5.68 9.90
N PRO A 73 -13.14 6.14 9.11
CA PRO A 73 -14.28 6.88 9.64
C PRO A 73 -15.22 5.99 10.46
N THR A 74 -15.73 6.54 11.56
CA THR A 74 -16.68 5.87 12.47
C THR A 74 -17.96 6.68 12.60
N ALA A 75 -19.04 6.03 13.06
CA ALA A 75 -20.33 6.71 13.28
C ALA A 75 -20.24 7.74 14.43
N GLU A 76 -19.34 7.51 15.38
CA GLU A 76 -19.07 8.35 16.54
C GLU A 76 -18.19 9.57 16.20
N GLY A 77 -17.67 9.65 14.97
CA GLY A 77 -16.83 10.75 14.48
C GLY A 77 -15.37 10.70 14.92
N LYS A 78 -14.99 9.83 15.88
CA LYS A 78 -13.59 9.59 16.23
C LYS A 78 -12.96 8.61 15.23
N PRO A 79 -11.91 8.99 14.48
CA PRO A 79 -11.26 8.07 13.53
C PRO A 79 -10.68 6.83 14.22
N PHE A 80 -10.71 5.70 13.52
CA PHE A 80 -10.17 4.42 13.97
C PHE A 80 -8.86 4.10 13.23
N ASN A 81 -7.77 3.96 13.98
CA ASN A 81 -6.47 3.60 13.42
C ASN A 81 -6.32 2.07 13.33
N GLN A 82 -6.56 1.52 12.14
CA GLN A 82 -6.50 0.08 11.91
C GLN A 82 -5.09 -0.48 12.15
N ILE A 83 -4.02 0.25 11.85
CA ILE A 83 -2.63 -0.22 12.03
C ILE A 83 -2.30 -0.40 13.52
N GLU A 84 -2.62 0.60 14.34
CA GLU A 84 -2.40 0.54 15.79
C GLU A 84 -3.15 -0.63 16.41
N HIS A 85 -4.45 -0.76 16.09
CA HIS A 85 -5.28 -1.84 16.60
C HIS A 85 -4.86 -3.22 16.09
N LEU A 86 -4.42 -3.32 14.83
CA LEU A 86 -3.86 -4.54 14.26
C LEU A 86 -2.63 -4.98 15.06
N MET A 87 -1.64 -4.10 15.22
CA MET A 87 -0.39 -4.44 15.91
C MET A 87 -0.62 -4.82 17.37
N LYS A 88 -1.54 -4.14 18.06
CA LYS A 88 -1.96 -4.50 19.41
C LYS A 88 -2.59 -5.89 19.45
N GLN A 89 -3.54 -6.18 18.56
CA GLN A 89 -4.23 -7.47 18.49
C GLN A 89 -3.27 -8.62 18.13
N ILE A 90 -2.30 -8.41 17.23
CA ILE A 90 -1.31 -9.43 16.88
C ILE A 90 -0.45 -9.75 18.11
N LYS A 91 0.06 -8.74 18.83
CA LYS A 91 0.91 -8.92 20.01
C LYS A 91 0.15 -9.59 21.17
N GLU A 92 -1.10 -9.19 21.43
CA GLU A 92 -1.90 -9.71 22.55
C GLU A 92 -2.59 -11.06 22.24
N ARG A 93 -3.03 -11.26 21.00
CA ARG A 93 -3.91 -12.36 20.57
C ARG A 93 -3.51 -12.87 19.17
N PRO A 94 -2.31 -13.44 19.00
CA PRO A 94 -1.79 -13.83 17.68
C PRO A 94 -2.57 -14.98 17.03
N TYR A 95 -3.35 -15.76 17.77
CA TYR A 95 -4.13 -16.90 17.23
C TYR A 95 -5.44 -16.48 16.54
N LEU A 96 -5.87 -15.22 16.67
CA LEU A 96 -7.09 -14.73 16.02
C LEU A 96 -6.94 -14.78 14.49
N ARG A 97 -8.07 -14.81 13.79
CA ARG A 97 -8.15 -14.83 12.31
C ARG A 97 -8.70 -13.52 11.76
N THR A 98 -8.58 -12.47 12.55
CA THR A 98 -9.21 -11.15 12.34
C THR A 98 -8.19 -10.03 12.30
N HIS A 99 -6.91 -10.35 12.09
CA HIS A 99 -5.85 -9.35 11.89
C HIS A 99 -5.92 -8.83 10.45
N ILE A 100 -6.97 -8.05 10.16
CA ILE A 100 -7.32 -7.61 8.82
C ILE A 100 -7.28 -6.08 8.73
N LEU A 101 -6.69 -5.57 7.65
CA LEU A 101 -6.77 -4.19 7.22
C LEU A 101 -7.67 -4.08 5.99
N SER A 102 -8.46 -3.01 5.91
CA SER A 102 -9.23 -2.65 4.73
C SER A 102 -9.00 -1.18 4.38
N PRO A 103 -8.58 -0.85 3.14
CA PRO A 103 -8.44 0.53 2.69
C PRO A 103 -9.76 1.06 2.10
N TRP A 104 -10.77 0.20 1.96
CA TRP A 104 -11.97 0.53 1.19
C TRP A 104 -13.07 1.05 2.08
N ILE A 105 -13.40 2.32 1.88
CA ILE A 105 -14.50 3.01 2.54
C ILE A 105 -15.54 3.33 1.47
N PRO A 106 -16.65 2.56 1.36
CA PRO A 106 -17.63 2.75 0.29
C PRO A 106 -18.12 4.19 0.13
N GLN A 107 -18.36 4.89 1.25
CA GLN A 107 -18.83 6.29 1.20
C GLN A 107 -17.79 7.28 0.63
N TYR A 108 -16.50 6.93 0.59
CA TYR A 108 -15.44 7.80 0.08
C TYR A 108 -14.91 7.34 -1.29
N THR A 109 -15.16 6.09 -1.69
CA THR A 109 -14.60 5.50 -2.91
C THR A 109 -15.61 5.32 -4.05
N LEU A 110 -16.88 5.07 -3.73
CA LEU A 110 -17.92 4.96 -4.75
C LEU A 110 -18.23 6.32 -5.35
N GLN A 111 -18.58 6.33 -6.64
CA GLN A 111 -18.75 7.53 -7.43
C GLN A 111 -20.05 7.45 -8.23
N HIS A 112 -20.95 8.40 -8.00
CA HIS A 112 -22.16 8.65 -8.78
C HIS A 112 -22.54 10.14 -8.63
N GLU A 113 -23.52 10.60 -9.41
CA GLU A 113 -24.09 11.95 -9.27
C GLU A 113 -25.04 12.02 -8.03
N GLY A 114 -24.87 13.02 -7.13
CA GLY A 114 -25.71 13.30 -5.91
C GLY A 114 -24.85 13.48 -4.63
N LEU A 115 -25.07 14.35 -3.62
CA LEU A 115 -26.28 14.92 -2.95
C LEU A 115 -26.05 16.38 -2.45
N THR A 116 -25.34 17.24 -3.19
CA THR A 116 -25.35 18.69 -2.92
C THR A 116 -25.97 19.45 -4.07
N ARG A 117 -27.04 20.18 -3.74
CA ARG A 117 -27.87 20.99 -4.61
C ARG A 117 -27.11 22.23 -5.08
N ARG A 118 -26.14 22.09 -5.99
CA ARG A 118 -25.70 23.14 -6.92
C ARG A 118 -24.81 22.53 -7.98
N VAL A 119 -25.22 22.78 -9.22
CA VAL A 119 -24.68 22.24 -10.46
C VAL A 119 -23.84 23.36 -11.06
N LEU A 120 -22.53 23.20 -11.00
CA LEU A 120 -21.58 23.69 -12.00
C LEU A 120 -20.73 22.48 -12.40
N GLN A 121 -20.29 22.40 -13.66
CA GLN A 121 -19.59 21.23 -14.20
C GLN A 121 -18.51 20.69 -13.23
N HIS A 122 -18.63 19.42 -12.85
CA HIS A 122 -17.83 18.68 -11.83
C HIS A 122 -18.21 18.87 -10.35
N GLU A 123 -19.19 19.69 -10.00
CA GLU A 123 -19.75 19.76 -8.64
C GLU A 123 -20.81 18.65 -8.43
N GLY A 124 -20.57 17.74 -7.47
CA GLY A 124 -21.59 16.76 -7.03
C GLY A 124 -21.20 15.28 -7.12
N LEU A 125 -19.92 14.96 -7.31
CA LEU A 125 -19.42 13.59 -7.13
C LEU A 125 -19.26 13.28 -5.63
N THR A 126 -19.72 12.10 -5.21
CA THR A 126 -19.61 11.63 -3.81
C THR A 126 -18.20 11.22 -3.40
N ARG A 127 -17.35 10.89 -4.37
CA ARG A 127 -16.04 10.31 -4.15
C ARG A 127 -15.07 11.32 -3.56
N ARG A 128 -14.37 10.93 -2.48
CA ARG A 128 -13.41 11.75 -1.71
C ARG A 128 -11.98 11.21 -1.84
N VAL A 129 -11.61 10.76 -3.03
CA VAL A 129 -10.28 10.20 -3.31
C VAL A 129 -9.92 10.28 -4.78
N VAL A 130 -8.72 10.75 -5.13
CA VAL A 130 -8.31 10.91 -6.52
C VAL A 130 -8.08 9.56 -7.22
N VAL A 131 -7.47 8.60 -6.52
CA VAL A 131 -7.29 7.22 -6.98
C VAL A 131 -7.78 6.29 -5.87
N ALA A 132 -8.94 5.67 -6.08
CA ALA A 132 -9.53 4.76 -5.11
C ALA A 132 -8.59 3.56 -4.89
N PRO A 133 -8.42 3.06 -3.65
CA PRO A 133 -7.46 2.02 -3.35
C PRO A 133 -7.59 0.80 -4.25
N CYS A 134 -6.51 0.45 -4.96
CA CYS A 134 -6.45 -0.75 -5.79
C CYS A 134 -6.13 -2.00 -4.96
N HIS A 135 -5.30 -1.83 -3.94
CA HIS A 135 -4.76 -2.84 -3.04
C HIS A 135 -4.89 -2.38 -1.59
N GLY A 136 -4.51 -3.24 -0.65
CA GLY A 136 -4.38 -2.90 0.76
C GLY A 136 -5.37 -3.60 1.67
N TYR A 137 -6.16 -4.52 1.12
CA TYR A 137 -6.80 -5.56 1.91
C TYR A 137 -5.73 -6.56 2.31
N VAL A 138 -5.42 -6.59 3.60
CA VAL A 138 -4.34 -7.42 4.14
C VAL A 138 -4.87 -8.23 5.30
N HIS A 139 -4.64 -9.53 5.28
CA HIS A 139 -4.84 -10.40 6.45
C HIS A 139 -3.49 -10.94 6.88
N VAL A 140 -3.08 -10.60 8.10
CA VAL A 140 -1.88 -11.14 8.74
C VAL A 140 -2.26 -12.41 9.48
N LEU A 141 -1.94 -13.56 8.90
CA LEU A 141 -2.25 -14.85 9.51
C LEU A 141 -1.04 -15.36 10.32
N CYS A 142 -1.17 -15.42 11.63
CA CYS A 142 -0.11 -15.88 12.53
C CYS A 142 -0.33 -17.33 12.99
N PHE A 143 0.77 -18.09 13.11
CA PHE A 143 0.82 -19.46 13.59
C PHE A 143 1.70 -19.53 14.85
N PRO A 144 1.12 -19.36 16.06
CA PRO A 144 1.90 -19.28 17.30
C PRO A 144 2.76 -20.51 17.61
N GLU A 145 2.33 -21.70 17.18
CA GLU A 145 3.01 -22.97 17.41
C GLU A 145 4.33 -23.07 16.64
N THR A 146 4.37 -22.56 15.40
CA THR A 146 5.56 -22.58 14.54
C THR A 146 6.32 -21.26 14.55
N LYS A 147 5.78 -20.21 15.17
CA LYS A 147 6.30 -18.83 15.09
C LYS A 147 6.44 -18.36 13.65
N GLU A 148 5.45 -18.68 12.82
CA GLU A 148 5.39 -18.25 11.43
C GLU A 148 4.22 -17.29 11.20
N LEU A 149 4.34 -16.41 10.21
CA LEU A 149 3.22 -15.63 9.71
C LEU A 149 3.12 -15.68 8.18
N VAL A 150 1.91 -15.54 7.68
CA VAL A 150 1.58 -15.44 6.26
C VAL A 150 0.81 -14.13 6.03
N ILE A 151 1.18 -13.40 4.99
CA ILE A 151 0.44 -12.21 4.56
C ILE A 151 -0.48 -12.60 3.40
N HIS A 152 -1.79 -12.47 3.58
CA HIS A 152 -2.73 -12.54 2.48
C HIS A 152 -3.07 -11.13 2.00
N HIS A 153 -2.80 -10.86 0.74
CA HIS A 153 -3.07 -9.60 0.09
C HIS A 153 -4.16 -9.76 -0.97
N PHE A 154 -5.11 -8.83 -1.01
CA PHE A 154 -6.07 -8.72 -2.10
C PHE A 154 -5.99 -7.36 -2.81
N GLN A 155 -6.01 -7.42 -4.15
CA GLN A 155 -6.01 -6.26 -5.05
C GLN A 155 -7.12 -6.37 -6.09
N ARG A 156 -8.02 -5.38 -6.09
CA ARG A 156 -9.16 -5.34 -7.01
C ARG A 156 -8.77 -5.03 -8.46
N SER A 157 -7.62 -4.39 -8.67
CA SER A 157 -7.16 -3.89 -9.98
C SER A 157 -5.64 -3.84 -10.01
N GLY A 158 -5.02 -4.67 -10.83
CA GLY A 158 -3.57 -4.80 -10.95
C GLY A 158 -3.07 -4.48 -12.36
N ASP A 159 -2.49 -3.28 -12.53
CA ASP A 159 -1.63 -2.96 -13.67
C ASP A 159 -0.35 -3.80 -13.54
N LEU A 160 -0.34 -4.95 -14.22
CA LEU A 160 0.66 -5.99 -14.04
C LEU A 160 2.09 -5.51 -14.40
N PRO A 161 2.31 -4.77 -15.51
CA PRO A 161 3.65 -4.36 -15.87
C PRO A 161 4.16 -3.23 -15.00
N VAL A 162 3.31 -2.38 -14.41
CA VAL A 162 3.75 -1.23 -13.63
C VAL A 162 3.53 -1.46 -12.14
N GLY A 163 2.29 -1.41 -11.67
CA GLY A 163 1.95 -1.33 -10.25
C GLY A 163 2.20 -2.63 -9.47
N VAL A 164 1.85 -3.79 -10.04
CA VAL A 164 1.93 -5.08 -9.32
C VAL A 164 3.34 -5.39 -8.79
N PRO A 165 4.44 -5.19 -9.55
CA PRO A 165 5.79 -5.34 -9.02
C PRO A 165 6.10 -4.47 -7.80
N PHE A 166 5.58 -3.23 -7.74
CA PHE A 166 5.73 -2.40 -6.54
C PHE A 166 4.93 -2.99 -5.38
N ASN A 167 3.69 -3.41 -5.63
CA ASN A 167 2.84 -4.03 -4.61
C ASN A 167 3.47 -5.32 -4.04
N PHE A 168 4.18 -6.10 -4.85
CA PHE A 168 4.95 -7.25 -4.37
C PHE A 168 6.05 -6.87 -3.36
N MET A 169 6.76 -5.77 -3.61
CA MET A 169 7.79 -5.29 -2.68
C MET A 169 7.17 -4.79 -1.38
N GLN A 170 6.06 -4.06 -1.49
CA GLN A 170 5.38 -3.43 -0.37
C GLN A 170 4.85 -4.41 0.66
N TYR A 171 4.05 -5.40 0.25
CA TYR A 171 3.44 -6.33 1.21
C TYR A 171 4.41 -7.38 1.74
N ALA A 172 5.48 -7.68 0.99
CA ALA A 172 6.60 -8.43 1.54
C ALA A 172 7.34 -7.63 2.62
N ALA A 173 7.64 -6.36 2.37
CA ALA A 173 8.26 -5.49 3.37
C ALA A 173 7.38 -5.33 4.62
N PHE A 174 6.07 -5.14 4.45
CA PHE A 174 5.12 -5.13 5.57
C PHE A 174 5.17 -6.44 6.39
N GLY A 175 5.17 -7.58 5.71
CA GLY A 175 5.34 -8.88 6.35
C GLY A 175 6.64 -8.98 7.15
N MET A 176 7.76 -8.45 6.62
CA MET A 176 9.05 -8.41 7.31
C MET A 176 9.02 -7.50 8.55
N MET A 177 8.38 -6.32 8.47
CA MET A 177 8.21 -5.42 9.61
C MET A 177 7.44 -6.11 10.73
N VAL A 178 6.28 -6.68 10.41
CA VAL A 178 5.43 -7.38 11.40
C VAL A 178 6.19 -8.57 11.99
N SER A 179 6.85 -9.36 11.14
CA SER A 179 7.69 -10.52 11.51
C SER A 179 8.74 -10.14 12.55
N GLN A 180 9.49 -9.05 12.34
CA GLN A 180 10.47 -8.56 13.29
C GLN A 180 9.83 -8.16 14.63
N LEU A 181 8.74 -7.38 14.58
CA LEU A 181 8.10 -6.80 15.77
C LEU A 181 7.45 -7.84 16.70
N ILE A 182 7.09 -9.01 16.18
CA ILE A 182 6.45 -10.07 16.96
C ILE A 182 7.35 -11.29 17.18
N GLY A 183 8.55 -11.29 16.60
CA GLY A 183 9.51 -12.40 16.68
C GLY A 183 9.06 -13.66 15.95
N TYR A 184 8.39 -13.50 14.80
CA TYR A 184 7.92 -14.61 13.95
C TYR A 184 8.68 -14.60 12.64
N THR A 185 8.70 -15.70 11.91
CA THR A 185 9.24 -15.80 10.55
C THR A 185 8.15 -15.49 9.53
N LEU A 186 8.38 -14.54 8.62
CA LEU A 186 7.56 -14.39 7.42
C LEU A 186 7.73 -15.62 6.52
N LYS A 187 6.71 -16.47 6.47
CA LYS A 187 6.72 -17.72 5.71
C LYS A 187 6.35 -17.51 4.25
N GLU A 188 5.26 -16.79 4.00
CA GLU A 188 4.68 -16.62 2.67
C GLU A 188 3.93 -15.29 2.56
N VAL A 189 3.90 -14.74 1.34
CA VAL A 189 2.97 -13.68 0.96
C VAL A 189 2.11 -14.17 -0.20
N VAL A 190 0.81 -14.28 0.03
CA VAL A 190 -0.18 -14.75 -0.94
C VAL A 190 -0.86 -13.56 -1.59
N TYR A 191 -0.69 -13.40 -2.90
CA TYR A 191 -1.31 -12.33 -3.67
C TYR A 191 -2.56 -12.83 -4.40
N THR A 192 -3.71 -12.25 -4.07
CA THR A 192 -4.98 -12.48 -4.79
C THR A 192 -5.36 -11.23 -5.56
N PHE A 193 -5.82 -11.42 -6.80
CA PHE A 193 -6.24 -10.34 -7.67
C PHE A 193 -7.66 -10.59 -8.18
N SER A 194 -8.44 -9.51 -8.34
CA SER A 194 -9.74 -9.58 -9.02
C SER A 194 -9.61 -9.33 -10.52
N ASP A 195 -8.89 -8.29 -10.91
CA ASP A 195 -8.63 -7.89 -12.29
C ASP A 195 -7.13 -7.67 -12.45
N VAL A 196 -6.50 -8.47 -13.32
CA VAL A 196 -5.09 -8.36 -13.69
C VAL A 196 -5.03 -8.04 -15.17
N HIS A 197 -4.42 -6.92 -15.52
CA HIS A 197 -4.42 -6.42 -16.89
C HIS A 197 -3.10 -5.77 -17.29
N ILE A 198 -2.97 -5.60 -18.60
CA ILE A 198 -2.00 -4.74 -19.25
C ILE A 198 -2.78 -3.69 -20.04
N TYR A 199 -2.28 -2.45 -20.10
CA TYR A 199 -2.83 -1.45 -21.01
C TYR A 199 -2.32 -1.70 -22.43
N GLU A 200 -3.14 -1.40 -23.44
CA GLU A 200 -2.75 -1.53 -24.86
C GLU A 200 -1.47 -0.73 -25.17
N SER A 201 -1.34 0.47 -24.60
CA SER A 201 -0.15 1.32 -24.71
C SER A 201 1.13 0.73 -24.09
N GLN A 202 1.01 -0.36 -23.32
CA GLN A 202 2.14 -1.07 -22.72
C GLN A 202 2.58 -2.29 -23.55
N TYR A 203 1.84 -2.70 -24.58
CA TYR A 203 2.03 -3.98 -25.26
C TYR A 203 3.47 -4.21 -25.74
N GLU A 204 4.07 -3.22 -26.43
CA GLU A 204 5.46 -3.31 -26.89
C GLU A 204 6.46 -3.47 -25.73
N LYS A 205 6.25 -2.72 -24.63
CA LYS A 205 7.11 -2.78 -23.45
C LYS A 205 6.97 -4.11 -22.71
N VAL A 206 5.75 -4.65 -22.66
CA VAL A 206 5.48 -5.97 -22.07
C VAL A 206 6.20 -7.06 -22.87
N ASN A 207 6.13 -7.03 -24.19
CA ASN A 207 6.86 -7.97 -25.05
C ASN A 207 8.37 -7.93 -24.81
N GLN A 208 8.94 -6.74 -24.58
CA GLN A 208 10.36 -6.60 -24.22
C GLN A 208 10.69 -7.15 -22.84
N ILE A 209 9.76 -7.11 -21.87
CA ILE A 209 9.96 -7.65 -20.52
C ILE A 209 9.90 -9.18 -20.57
N ILE A 210 8.85 -9.76 -21.17
CA ILE A 210 8.66 -11.21 -21.22
C ILE A 210 9.63 -11.92 -22.17
N GLY A 211 10.30 -11.18 -23.05
CA GLY A 211 11.36 -11.70 -23.91
C GLY A 211 12.73 -11.81 -23.23
N ARG A 212 12.85 -11.45 -21.95
CA ARG A 212 14.09 -11.56 -21.17
C ARG A 212 14.09 -12.85 -20.37
N GLU A 213 15.23 -13.53 -20.33
CA GLU A 213 15.43 -14.70 -19.49
C GLU A 213 15.36 -14.32 -18.00
N PRO A 214 14.47 -14.96 -17.21
CA PRO A 214 14.39 -14.72 -15.77
C PRO A 214 15.70 -15.06 -15.06
N ARG A 215 16.08 -14.23 -14.09
CA ARG A 215 17.20 -14.51 -13.17
C ARG A 215 16.67 -14.98 -11.83
N LYS A 216 17.57 -15.46 -10.98
CA LYS A 216 17.26 -15.73 -9.58
C LYS A 216 16.77 -14.44 -8.92
N LEU A 217 15.68 -14.51 -8.16
CA LEU A 217 15.21 -13.37 -7.37
C LEU A 217 16.29 -12.93 -6.38
N PRO A 218 16.50 -11.62 -6.19
CA PRO A 218 17.42 -11.10 -5.19
C PRO A 218 16.88 -11.34 -3.79
N THR A 219 17.76 -11.26 -2.79
CA THR A 219 17.38 -11.37 -1.38
C THR A 219 17.10 -9.96 -0.82
N VAL A 220 16.05 -9.82 -0.02
CA VAL A 220 15.78 -8.59 0.74
C VAL A 220 15.91 -8.90 2.22
N GLN A 221 16.71 -8.09 2.93
CA GLN A 221 16.94 -8.25 4.36
C GLN A 221 16.65 -6.94 5.11
N LEU A 222 16.33 -7.05 6.39
CA LEU A 222 16.34 -5.89 7.28
C LEU A 222 17.80 -5.62 7.68
N SER A 223 18.22 -4.36 7.60
CA SER A 223 19.58 -3.96 7.97
C SER A 223 19.79 -4.00 9.48
N GLU A 224 21.05 -4.00 9.93
CA GLU A 224 21.36 -4.00 11.37
C GLU A 224 20.76 -2.78 12.09
N SER A 225 20.62 -1.64 11.40
CA SER A 225 19.98 -0.44 11.95
C SER A 225 18.49 -0.62 12.28
N ALA A 226 17.84 -1.64 11.72
CA ALA A 226 16.44 -1.94 11.98
C ALA A 226 16.23 -2.76 13.25
N LYS A 227 17.27 -3.38 13.80
CA LYS A 227 17.17 -4.45 14.83
C LYS A 227 16.46 -4.04 16.11
N ASP A 228 16.67 -2.80 16.55
CA ASP A 228 16.12 -2.29 17.81
C ASP A 228 14.74 -1.60 17.62
N ILE A 229 14.18 -1.63 16.41
CA ILE A 229 12.85 -1.07 16.14
C ILE A 229 11.78 -1.89 16.85
N ALA A 230 11.00 -1.21 17.70
CA ALA A 230 9.93 -1.80 18.50
C ALA A 230 8.51 -1.34 18.08
N ASP A 231 8.42 -0.30 17.25
CA ASP A 231 7.18 0.21 16.67
C ASP A 231 7.21 0.09 15.14
N ILE A 232 6.07 -0.26 14.54
CA ILE A 232 5.92 -0.33 13.09
C ILE A 232 6.12 1.04 12.43
N MET A 233 5.87 2.12 13.18
CA MET A 233 6.03 3.50 12.72
C MET A 233 7.49 3.98 12.67
N ASP A 234 8.44 3.21 13.20
CA ASP A 234 9.85 3.58 13.17
C ASP A 234 10.58 3.02 11.95
N PHE A 235 9.94 2.15 11.16
CA PHE A 235 10.53 1.65 9.93
C PHE A 235 10.66 2.74 8.86
N ARG A 236 11.75 2.69 8.10
CA ARG A 236 12.05 3.57 6.99
C ARG A 236 12.62 2.77 5.81
N PRO A 237 12.56 3.29 4.57
CA PRO A 237 13.07 2.56 3.40
C PRO A 237 14.54 2.13 3.53
N GLU A 238 15.38 2.91 4.21
CA GLU A 238 16.78 2.61 4.51
C GLU A 238 16.99 1.33 5.33
N HIS A 239 15.99 0.90 6.09
CA HIS A 239 16.06 -0.33 6.88
C HIS A 239 15.97 -1.62 6.05
N PHE A 240 15.74 -1.52 4.75
CA PHE A 240 15.65 -2.66 3.84
C PHE A 240 16.82 -2.67 2.86
N GLU A 241 17.55 -3.76 2.83
CA GLU A 241 18.69 -3.96 1.94
C GLU A 241 18.34 -5.01 0.89
N LEU A 242 18.49 -4.61 -0.38
CA LEU A 242 18.43 -5.52 -1.51
C LEU A 242 19.84 -6.03 -1.77
N THR A 243 20.06 -7.33 -1.59
CA THR A 243 21.34 -8.00 -1.84
C THR A 243 21.25 -8.82 -3.13
N ASP A 244 22.42 -9.28 -3.60
CA ASP A 244 22.61 -10.20 -4.75
C ASP A 244 22.03 -9.78 -6.11
#